data_AF-A0A7R8V8P6-F1
#
_entry.id   AF-A0A7R8V8P6-F1
#
_cell.length_a   1.000
_cell.length_b   1.000
_cell.length_c   1.000
_cell.angle_alpha   90.00
_cell.angle_beta   90.00
_cell.angle_gamma   90.00
#
_symmetry.space_group_name_H-M   'P 1'
#
loop_
_entity.id
_entity.type
_entity.pdbx_description
1 polymer ?
#
loop_
_entity_poly.entity_id
_entity_poly.type
_entity_poly.pdbx_seq_one_letter_code
_entity_poly.pdbx_strand_id
1 'polypeptide(L)'
;MSSSVYRIAWAHPEFGQILATCSLDHTAIIWKETVKDNGSLQWDAQLTLKDSRTAVTSVQFAPHWMGLMLATCSADGGVRVYQAANWLFPEQIEQTHMVICDLPLSCLSWNPTGKVFILEYERETRHWSKTETVDMLNEPVHDIAFCPTLDSDSTILAIATTGVRLVTLKYVQDETACGDSGPKRFYIETLLEFRNGDSQIWRVSWNIIGTILASSGDDNSIRLWKANFMENWKCIFEMKIDVSDDPI
;
A
#
# COMPACT_ATOMS: atom_id res chain seq x y z
N MET A 1 13.86 -8.69 -23.40
CA MET A 1 13.10 -9.63 -22.55
C MET A 1 12.01 -8.82 -21.88
N SER A 2 10.75 -9.20 -22.03
CA SER A 2 9.63 -8.55 -21.34
C SER A 2 9.56 -9.13 -19.92
N SER A 3 9.50 -8.25 -18.92
CA SER A 3 9.32 -8.62 -17.50
C SER A 3 7.90 -8.27 -17.05
N SER A 4 7.39 -8.97 -16.03
CA SER A 4 6.05 -8.72 -15.50
C SER A 4 6.04 -7.48 -14.60
N VAL A 5 5.13 -6.56 -14.88
CA VAL A 5 4.86 -5.40 -14.02
C VAL A 5 3.89 -5.84 -12.90
N TYR A 6 4.23 -5.55 -11.65
CA TYR A 6 3.48 -6.01 -10.47
C TYR A 6 2.50 -4.98 -9.93
N ARG A 7 2.90 -3.71 -9.90
CA ARG A 7 2.04 -2.60 -9.45
C ARG A 7 2.32 -1.35 -10.27
N ILE A 8 1.30 -0.50 -10.32
CA ILE A 8 1.37 0.85 -10.82
C ILE A 8 0.83 1.80 -9.76
N ALA A 9 1.33 3.03 -9.71
CA ALA A 9 0.83 4.06 -8.81
C ALA A 9 0.84 5.43 -9.50
N TRP A 10 -0.27 6.15 -9.42
CA TRP A 10 -0.36 7.52 -9.91
C TRP A 10 0.13 8.50 -8.85
N ALA A 11 0.90 9.50 -9.26
CA ALA A 11 1.23 10.62 -8.40
C ALA A 11 0.01 11.54 -8.24
N HIS A 12 0.04 12.40 -7.22
CA HIS A 12 -0.98 13.43 -7.08
C HIS A 12 -0.93 14.41 -8.29
N PRO A 13 -2.09 14.86 -8.83
CA PRO A 13 -2.12 15.71 -10.01
C PRO A 13 -1.38 17.05 -9.88
N GLU A 14 -1.11 17.51 -8.66
CA GLU A 14 -0.32 18.73 -8.44
C GLU A 14 1.10 18.63 -9.01
N PHE A 15 1.66 17.42 -9.10
CA PHE A 15 2.98 17.15 -9.67
C PHE A 15 2.93 16.94 -11.19
N GLY A 16 1.75 17.06 -11.79
CA GLY A 16 1.47 16.72 -13.18
C GLY A 16 1.17 15.24 -13.40
N GLN A 17 1.23 14.83 -14.66
CA GLN A 17 0.90 13.48 -15.10
C GLN A 17 2.11 12.55 -14.92
N ILE A 18 2.24 12.02 -13.70
CA ILE A 18 3.33 11.12 -13.31
C ILE A 18 2.76 9.76 -12.88
N LEU A 19 3.39 8.70 -13.38
CA LEU A 19 3.06 7.31 -13.10
C LEU A 19 4.33 6.59 -12.63
N ALA A 20 4.22 5.76 -11.60
CA ALA A 20 5.27 4.83 -11.20
C ALA A 20 4.85 3.39 -11.53
N THR A 21 5.80 2.57 -11.96
CA THR A 21 5.59 1.13 -12.20
C THR A 21 6.68 0.34 -11.50
N CYS A 22 6.37 -0.82 -10.93
CA CYS A 22 7.37 -1.74 -10.37
C CYS A 22 7.28 -3.13 -10.99
N SER A 23 8.41 -3.84 -11.06
CA SER A 23 8.56 -5.01 -11.91
C SER A 23 9.37 -6.13 -11.26
N LEU A 24 9.18 -7.35 -11.79
CA LEU A 24 9.98 -8.54 -11.48
C LEU A 24 11.47 -8.37 -11.81
N ASP A 25 11.81 -7.43 -12.71
CA ASP A 25 13.20 -7.15 -13.11
C ASP A 25 14.01 -6.31 -12.10
N HIS A 26 13.49 -6.17 -10.88
CA HIS A 26 14.12 -5.47 -9.76
C HIS A 26 14.11 -3.95 -9.91
N THR A 27 13.33 -3.42 -10.87
CA THR A 27 13.23 -1.99 -11.10
C THR A 27 11.88 -1.40 -10.71
N ALA A 28 11.91 -0.13 -10.33
CA ALA A 28 10.76 0.75 -10.40
C ALA A 28 11.08 1.89 -11.38
N ILE A 29 10.11 2.28 -12.20
CA ILE A 29 10.29 3.31 -13.24
C ILE A 29 9.30 4.42 -12.98
N ILE A 30 9.79 5.66 -13.04
CA ILE A 30 8.98 6.88 -13.02
C ILE A 30 8.78 7.34 -14.46
N TRP A 31 7.51 7.50 -14.84
CA TRP A 31 7.06 7.93 -16.15
C TRP A 31 6.41 9.29 -16.03
N LYS A 32 6.62 10.15 -17.02
CA LYS A 32 5.96 11.47 -17.10
C LYS A 32 5.40 11.65 -18.50
N GLU A 33 4.19 12.20 -18.57
CA GLU A 33 3.62 12.63 -19.84
C GLU A 33 4.37 13.87 -20.35
N THR A 34 4.80 13.82 -21.60
CA THR A 34 5.43 14.94 -22.29
C THR A 34 4.72 15.20 -23.62
N VAL A 35 4.89 16.42 -24.13
CA VAL A 35 4.36 16.82 -25.44
C VAL A 35 5.52 16.83 -26.42
N LYS A 36 5.41 16.07 -27.51
CA LYS A 36 6.37 16.09 -28.62
C LYS A 36 6.30 17.41 -29.39
N ASP A 37 7.34 17.71 -30.18
CA ASP A 37 7.39 18.89 -31.06
C ASP A 37 6.19 18.99 -32.02
N ASN A 38 5.61 17.85 -32.40
CA ASN A 38 4.43 17.77 -33.26
C ASN A 38 3.09 17.92 -32.51
N GLY A 39 3.12 18.22 -31.21
CA GLY A 39 1.95 18.37 -30.35
C GLY A 39 1.31 17.08 -29.84
N SER A 40 1.85 15.90 -30.19
CA SER A 40 1.33 14.62 -29.69
C SER A 40 1.85 14.28 -28.29
N LEU A 41 1.00 13.63 -27.49
CA LEU A 41 1.35 13.16 -26.15
C LEU A 41 2.20 11.89 -26.20
N GLN A 42 3.18 11.79 -25.32
CA GLN A 42 3.97 10.59 -25.11
C GLN A 42 4.29 10.40 -23.63
N TRP A 43 4.63 9.16 -23.26
CA TRP A 43 5.08 8.82 -21.92
C TRP A 43 6.56 8.47 -21.96
N ASP A 44 7.37 9.28 -21.28
CA ASP A 44 8.81 9.10 -21.22
C ASP A 44 9.22 8.59 -19.85
N ALA A 45 10.07 7.56 -19.83
CA ALA A 45 10.72 7.10 -18.60
C ALA A 45 11.73 8.17 -18.14
N GLN A 46 11.43 8.83 -17.03
CA GLN A 46 12.26 9.88 -16.44
C GLN A 46 13.39 9.29 -15.60
N LEU A 47 13.08 8.24 -14.83
CA LEU A 47 14.02 7.63 -13.89
C LEU A 47 13.75 6.13 -13.76
N THR A 48 14.82 5.34 -13.70
CA THR A 48 14.76 3.92 -13.35
C THR A 48 15.49 3.70 -12.03
N LEU A 49 14.73 3.36 -11.00
CA LEU A 49 15.22 2.99 -9.67
C LEU A 49 15.66 1.52 -9.71
N LYS A 50 16.93 1.25 -9.39
CA LYS A 50 17.55 -0.08 -9.49
C LYS A 50 18.21 -0.53 -8.19
N ASP A 51 17.85 0.08 -7.07
CA ASP A 51 18.48 -0.17 -5.78
C ASP A 51 18.09 -1.51 -5.15
N SER A 52 17.01 -2.13 -5.65
CA SER A 52 16.50 -3.43 -5.16
C SER A 52 17.31 -4.58 -5.74
N ARG A 53 17.64 -5.57 -4.89
CA ARG A 53 18.40 -6.76 -5.32
C ARG A 53 17.52 -7.84 -5.94
N THR A 54 16.24 -7.80 -5.65
CA THR A 54 15.23 -8.74 -6.14
C THR A 54 13.98 -7.98 -6.59
N ALA A 55 12.93 -8.70 -6.95
CA ALA A 55 11.72 -8.13 -7.55
C ALA A 55 11.09 -7.04 -6.67
N VAL A 56 10.72 -5.92 -7.30
CA VAL A 56 10.00 -4.85 -6.63
C VAL A 56 8.51 -5.18 -6.69
N THR A 57 7.97 -5.58 -5.55
CA THR A 57 6.63 -6.17 -5.41
C THR A 57 5.53 -5.12 -5.30
N SER A 58 5.85 -3.94 -4.77
CA SER A 58 4.92 -2.81 -4.73
C SER A 58 5.61 -1.46 -4.81
N VAL A 59 4.85 -0.47 -5.29
CA VAL A 59 5.23 0.94 -5.38
C VAL A 59 4.01 1.80 -5.06
N GLN A 60 4.21 2.89 -4.31
CA GLN A 60 3.14 3.84 -4.02
C GLN A 60 3.69 5.23 -3.72
N PHE A 61 3.00 6.26 -4.20
CA PHE A 61 3.28 7.65 -3.86
C PHE A 61 2.76 7.98 -2.45
N ALA A 62 3.52 8.81 -1.75
CA ALA A 62 3.13 9.39 -0.48
C ALA A 62 2.04 10.47 -0.68
N PRO A 63 1.35 10.89 0.40
CA PRO A 63 0.48 12.04 0.37
C PRO A 63 1.19 13.29 -0.16
N HIS A 64 0.45 14.05 -0.96
CA HIS A 64 0.95 15.14 -1.79
C HIS A 64 1.60 16.29 -0.99
N TRP A 65 1.08 16.56 0.21
CA TRP A 65 1.64 17.55 1.15
C TRP A 65 3.03 17.17 1.71
N MET A 66 3.52 15.94 1.50
CA MET A 66 4.90 15.52 1.79
C MET A 66 5.87 15.79 0.63
N GLY A 67 5.38 16.39 -0.47
CA GLY A 67 6.09 16.55 -1.72
C GLY A 67 6.05 15.30 -2.60
N LEU A 68 6.78 15.32 -3.72
CA LEU A 68 6.89 14.18 -4.62
C LEU A 68 7.79 13.12 -3.98
N MET A 69 7.15 12.21 -3.25
CA MET A 69 7.79 11.12 -2.55
C MET A 69 7.08 9.80 -2.87
N LEU A 70 7.84 8.72 -2.96
CA LEU A 70 7.32 7.38 -3.14
C LEU A 70 8.06 6.36 -2.28
N ALA A 71 7.40 5.23 -2.02
CA ALA A 71 8.02 4.06 -1.42
C ALA A 71 7.94 2.87 -2.37
N THR A 72 8.96 2.02 -2.31
CA THR A 72 8.97 0.70 -2.95
C THR A 72 9.24 -0.36 -1.91
N CYS A 73 8.61 -1.52 -2.03
CA CYS A 73 8.96 -2.72 -1.28
C CYS A 73 9.36 -3.83 -2.24
N SER A 74 10.23 -4.71 -1.77
CA SER A 74 10.87 -5.72 -2.60
C SER A 74 10.91 -7.07 -1.88
N ALA A 75 11.02 -8.14 -2.67
CA ALA A 75 11.17 -9.49 -2.16
C ALA A 75 12.51 -9.71 -1.41
N ASP A 76 13.42 -8.74 -1.44
CA ASP A 76 14.67 -8.71 -0.67
C ASP A 76 14.48 -8.23 0.78
N GLY A 77 13.24 -7.95 1.18
CA GLY A 77 12.91 -7.40 2.49
C GLY A 77 13.12 -5.89 2.61
N GLY A 78 13.61 -5.23 1.56
CA GLY A 78 13.89 -3.80 1.59
C GLY A 78 12.65 -2.95 1.31
N VAL A 79 12.31 -2.05 2.24
CA VAL A 79 11.48 -0.87 1.99
C VAL A 79 12.40 0.31 1.72
N ARG A 80 12.22 0.97 0.58
CA ARG A 80 13.00 2.14 0.18
C ARG A 80 12.07 3.32 -0.03
N VAL A 81 12.45 4.48 0.49
CA VAL A 81 11.72 5.75 0.31
C VAL A 81 12.57 6.67 -0.54
N TYR A 82 11.93 7.25 -1.54
CA TYR A 82 12.55 8.13 -2.51
C TYR A 82 11.82 9.46 -2.54
N GLN A 83 12.57 10.57 -2.62
CA GLN A 83 11.99 11.90 -2.61
C GLN A 83 12.69 12.80 -3.64
N ALA A 84 11.90 13.62 -4.33
CA ALA A 84 12.44 14.67 -5.20
C ALA A 84 12.77 15.91 -4.37
N ALA A 85 13.99 16.45 -4.54
CA ALA A 85 14.32 17.77 -4.01
C ALA A 85 13.46 18.87 -4.66
N ASN A 86 13.11 18.68 -5.93
CA ASN A 86 12.18 19.52 -6.67
C ASN A 86 11.31 18.64 -7.56
N TRP A 87 10.00 18.66 -7.33
CA TRP A 87 9.04 17.82 -8.06
C TRP A 87 8.96 18.14 -9.56
N LEU A 88 9.44 19.32 -10.01
CA LEU A 88 9.55 19.66 -11.43
C LEU A 88 10.54 18.76 -12.19
N PHE A 89 11.49 18.16 -11.46
CA PHE A 89 12.56 17.30 -11.99
C PHE A 89 12.49 15.89 -11.38
N PRO A 90 11.50 15.04 -11.76
CA PRO A 90 11.38 13.66 -11.25
C PRO A 90 12.62 12.78 -11.50
N GLU A 91 13.43 13.12 -12.49
CA GLU A 91 14.72 12.49 -12.77
C GLU A 91 15.77 12.70 -11.65
N GLN A 92 15.55 13.65 -10.75
CA GLN A 92 16.40 13.94 -9.57
C GLN A 92 15.85 13.34 -8.27
N ILE A 93 14.92 12.37 -8.36
CA ILE A 93 14.47 11.63 -7.18
C ILE A 93 15.63 10.80 -6.62
N GLU A 94 15.88 10.92 -5.33
CA GLU A 94 16.95 10.21 -4.63
C GLU A 94 16.39 9.35 -3.50
N GLN A 95 17.09 8.25 -3.18
CA GLN A 95 16.75 7.41 -2.03
C GLN A 95 17.11 8.16 -0.74
N THR A 96 16.11 8.44 0.10
CA THR A 96 16.30 9.14 1.37
C THR A 96 16.37 8.18 2.56
N HIS A 97 15.60 7.10 2.51
CA HIS A 97 15.52 6.12 3.60
C HIS A 97 15.48 4.69 3.07
N MET A 98 16.03 3.78 3.88
CA MET A 98 15.94 2.34 3.64
C MET A 98 15.71 1.63 4.96
N VAL A 99 14.72 0.74 4.98
CA VAL A 99 14.44 -0.19 6.07
C VAL A 99 14.55 -1.59 5.50
N ILE A 100 15.19 -2.48 6.25
CA ILE A 100 15.37 -3.88 5.87
C ILE A 100 14.54 -4.70 6.85
N CYS A 101 13.68 -5.55 6.31
CA CYS A 101 12.95 -6.56 7.03
C CYS A 101 13.57 -7.93 6.74
N ASP A 102 13.47 -8.84 7.71
CA ASP A 102 13.98 -10.21 7.58
C ASP A 102 13.24 -11.06 6.52
N LEU A 103 12.03 -10.64 6.13
CA LEU A 103 11.17 -11.39 5.22
C LEU A 103 10.91 -10.65 3.90
N PRO A 104 10.68 -11.39 2.80
CA PRO A 104 10.21 -10.82 1.55
C PRO A 104 8.91 -10.04 1.72
N LEU A 105 8.84 -8.86 1.11
CA LEU A 105 7.66 -8.00 1.18
C LEU A 105 6.78 -8.17 -0.06
N SER A 106 5.46 -8.17 0.13
CA SER A 106 4.48 -8.39 -0.94
C SER A 106 3.69 -7.14 -1.34
N CYS A 107 3.50 -6.21 -0.41
CA CYS A 107 2.66 -5.03 -0.59
C CYS A 107 3.12 -3.90 0.35
N LEU A 108 2.66 -2.69 0.07
CA LEU A 108 2.91 -1.50 0.89
C LEU A 108 1.71 -0.56 0.80
N SER A 109 1.40 0.14 1.90
CA SER A 109 0.41 1.23 1.91
C SER A 109 0.92 2.40 2.75
N TRP A 110 0.91 3.61 2.19
CA TRP A 110 1.10 4.84 2.94
C TRP A 110 -0.11 5.10 3.82
N ASN A 111 0.13 5.59 5.04
CA ASN A 111 -0.93 6.17 5.84
C ASN A 111 -1.15 7.63 5.42
N PRO A 112 -2.39 8.03 5.09
CA PRO A 112 -2.73 9.41 4.73
C PRO A 112 -2.39 10.46 5.81
N THR A 113 -2.35 10.06 7.09
CA THR A 113 -2.01 10.92 8.23
C THR A 113 -0.51 11.20 8.38
N GLY A 114 0.34 10.65 7.50
CA GLY A 114 1.79 10.89 7.51
C GLY A 114 2.62 10.00 8.41
N LYS A 115 1.98 9.10 9.16
CA LYS A 115 2.67 8.11 10.00
C LYS A 115 3.02 6.88 9.14
N VAL A 116 4.29 6.61 8.91
CA VAL A 116 4.71 5.39 8.19
C VAL A 116 4.56 4.19 9.11
N PHE A 117 3.75 3.19 8.71
CA PHE A 117 3.62 1.92 9.41
C PHE A 117 4.36 0.85 8.64
N ILE A 118 5.36 0.25 9.27
CA ILE A 118 6.10 -0.89 8.73
C ILE A 118 5.58 -2.11 9.46
N LEU A 119 4.70 -2.87 8.80
CA LEU A 119 4.25 -4.16 9.28
C LEU A 119 5.33 -5.19 8.92
N GLU A 120 6.32 -5.28 9.79
CA GLU A 120 7.33 -6.33 9.73
C GLU A 120 6.88 -7.54 10.53
N TYR A 121 7.32 -8.74 10.16
CA TYR A 121 7.41 -9.87 11.08
C TYR A 121 8.90 -10.16 11.28
N GLU A 122 9.39 -10.05 12.53
CA GLU A 122 10.80 -10.33 12.85
C GLU A 122 10.91 -10.86 14.29
N ARG A 123 11.70 -11.91 14.50
CA ARG A 123 11.83 -12.60 15.80
C ARG A 123 13.03 -12.19 16.64
N GLU A 124 14.13 -11.58 16.15
CA GLU A 124 15.34 -11.48 16.99
C GLU A 124 16.26 -10.22 16.89
N THR A 125 16.26 -9.35 15.85
CA THR A 125 17.50 -8.55 15.59
C THR A 125 17.38 -7.04 15.25
N ARG A 126 16.78 -6.26 16.16
CA ARG A 126 16.96 -4.80 16.47
C ARG A 126 17.92 -3.92 15.59
N HIS A 127 17.38 -3.13 14.63
CA HIS A 127 17.30 -1.64 14.67
C HIS A 127 16.61 -1.00 13.44
N TRP A 128 16.14 0.25 13.63
CA TRP A 128 14.95 0.93 13.06
C TRP A 128 13.66 0.45 13.74
N SER A 129 13.00 1.37 14.46
CA SER A 129 11.92 1.01 15.38
C SER A 129 10.61 0.76 14.63
N LYS A 130 10.43 -0.50 14.24
CA LYS A 130 9.16 -1.14 13.93
C LYS A 130 8.06 -0.62 14.85
N THR A 131 6.99 -0.10 14.26
CA THR A 131 5.74 0.11 15.00
C THR A 131 4.92 -1.16 14.87
N GLU A 132 4.31 -1.56 15.98
CA GLU A 132 3.64 -2.82 16.28
C GLU A 132 3.18 -3.70 15.09
N THR A 133 3.53 -4.98 15.17
CA THR A 133 3.04 -6.03 14.28
C THR A 133 1.55 -6.29 14.54
N VAL A 134 0.79 -6.53 13.47
CA VAL A 134 -0.48 -7.28 13.59
C VAL A 134 -0.13 -8.77 13.69
N ASP A 135 0.23 -9.26 14.88
CA ASP A 135 0.61 -10.67 15.12
C ASP A 135 -0.57 -11.67 14.98
N MET A 136 -1.69 -11.25 14.39
CA MET A 136 -2.92 -12.05 14.31
C MET A 136 -3.11 -12.76 12.96
N LEU A 137 -2.11 -12.73 12.07
CA LEU A 137 -2.20 -13.26 10.71
C LEU A 137 -1.16 -14.37 10.47
N ASN A 138 -1.64 -15.57 10.15
CA ASN A 138 -0.81 -16.71 9.75
C ASN A 138 -0.82 -16.96 8.23
N GLU A 139 -1.57 -16.15 7.49
CA GLU A 139 -1.83 -16.34 6.06
C GLU A 139 -1.02 -15.31 5.23
N PRO A 140 -0.66 -15.64 3.97
CA PRO A 140 -0.04 -14.68 3.08
C PRO A 140 -0.90 -13.43 2.89
N VAL A 141 -0.27 -12.26 2.99
CA VAL A 141 -0.90 -10.96 2.74
C VAL A 141 -0.68 -10.58 1.28
N HIS A 142 -1.77 -10.44 0.53
CA HIS A 142 -1.75 -10.17 -0.91
C HIS A 142 -1.82 -8.68 -1.23
N ASP A 143 -2.51 -7.92 -0.40
CA ASP A 143 -2.67 -6.47 -0.54
C ASP A 143 -3.11 -5.83 0.78
N ILE A 144 -2.76 -4.56 0.96
CA ILE A 144 -3.16 -3.76 2.12
C ILE A 144 -3.54 -2.36 1.65
N ALA A 145 -4.51 -1.73 2.34
CA ALA A 145 -4.89 -0.35 2.05
C ALA A 145 -5.32 0.38 3.32
N PHE A 146 -4.63 1.46 3.65
CA PHE A 146 -5.10 2.39 4.70
C PHE A 146 -6.33 3.15 4.22
N CYS A 147 -7.32 3.26 5.10
CA CYS A 147 -8.51 4.06 4.88
C CYS A 147 -8.12 5.55 4.87
N PRO A 148 -8.59 6.34 3.88
CA PRO A 148 -8.24 7.75 3.75
C PRO A 148 -8.92 8.69 4.76
N THR A 149 -9.73 8.19 5.71
CA THR A 149 -10.39 9.04 6.71
C THR A 149 -9.38 9.82 7.55
N LEU A 150 -9.66 11.12 7.74
CA LEU A 150 -8.72 12.10 8.31
C LEU A 150 -9.09 12.55 9.73
N ASP A 151 -10.23 12.11 10.28
CA ASP A 151 -10.88 12.76 11.44
C ASP A 151 -11.04 11.89 12.70
N SER A 152 -10.27 10.81 12.85
CA SER A 152 -10.26 10.03 14.09
C SER A 152 -8.85 9.74 14.62
N ASP A 153 -8.73 9.64 15.95
CA ASP A 153 -7.56 9.10 16.67
C ASP A 153 -7.25 7.64 16.32
N SER A 154 -8.11 7.06 15.48
CA SER A 154 -8.05 5.71 14.95
C SER A 154 -7.91 5.75 13.43
N THR A 155 -7.15 4.83 12.85
CA THR A 155 -7.11 4.63 11.40
C THR A 155 -7.52 3.21 11.08
N ILE A 156 -8.24 3.01 9.98
CA ILE A 156 -8.66 1.67 9.53
C ILE A 156 -7.68 1.18 8.48
N LEU A 157 -7.25 -0.08 8.60
CA LEU A 157 -6.43 -0.79 7.63
C LEU A 157 -7.22 -1.98 7.09
N ALA A 158 -7.36 -2.03 5.76
CA ALA A 158 -7.86 -3.20 5.05
C ALA A 158 -6.70 -4.13 4.70
N ILE A 159 -6.89 -5.43 4.90
CA ILE A 159 -5.91 -6.47 4.64
C ILE A 159 -6.58 -7.57 3.82
N ALA A 160 -5.96 -7.91 2.68
CA ALA A 160 -6.36 -8.98 1.79
C ALA A 160 -5.47 -10.22 2.00
N THR A 161 -6.05 -11.34 2.39
CA THR A 161 -5.39 -12.63 2.64
C THR A 161 -6.26 -13.77 2.05
N THR A 162 -6.50 -14.86 2.78
CA THR A 162 -7.58 -15.85 2.54
C THR A 162 -8.99 -15.27 2.74
N GLY A 163 -9.08 -13.96 2.93
CA GLY A 163 -10.28 -13.24 3.30
C GLY A 163 -10.05 -11.73 3.29
N VAL A 164 -11.07 -10.98 3.71
CA VAL A 164 -10.96 -9.54 3.99
C VAL A 164 -10.93 -9.35 5.49
N ARG A 165 -9.88 -8.68 5.98
CA ARG A 165 -9.82 -8.24 7.37
C ARG A 165 -9.75 -6.72 7.43
N LEU A 166 -10.59 -6.12 8.27
CA LEU A 166 -10.50 -4.71 8.63
C LEU A 166 -10.03 -4.61 10.07
N VAL A 167 -8.96 -3.86 10.30
CA VAL A 167 -8.46 -3.56 11.64
C VAL A 167 -8.43 -2.07 11.87
N THR A 168 -8.75 -1.67 13.09
CA THR A 168 -8.57 -0.30 13.57
C THR A 168 -7.28 -0.24 14.35
N LEU A 169 -6.47 0.78 14.07
CA LEU A 169 -5.24 1.10 14.78
C LEU A 169 -5.49 2.38 15.57
N LYS A 170 -5.60 2.27 16.90
CA LYS A 170 -5.76 3.40 17.83
C LYS A 170 -4.43 3.67 18.50
N TYR A 171 -3.94 4.89 18.44
CA TYR A 171 -2.74 5.28 19.19
C TYR A 171 -3.08 5.39 20.68
N VAL A 172 -2.30 4.73 21.55
CA VAL A 172 -2.46 4.86 23.01
C VAL A 172 -1.32 5.73 23.52
N GLN A 173 -1.66 6.93 24.00
CA GLN A 173 -0.70 7.81 24.64
C GLN A 173 -0.58 7.40 26.12
N ASP A 174 0.61 7.00 26.55
CA ASP A 174 0.86 6.63 27.94
C ASP A 174 1.00 7.92 28.78
N GLU A 175 -0.08 8.35 29.44
CA GLU A 175 -0.11 9.61 30.22
C GLU A 175 0.81 9.58 31.46
N THR A 176 1.27 8.39 31.88
CA THR A 176 2.06 8.19 33.11
C THR A 176 3.58 8.21 32.93
N ALA A 177 4.09 8.39 31.71
CA ALA A 177 5.52 8.46 31.47
C ALA A 177 6.05 9.89 31.66
N CYS A 178 6.60 10.19 32.84
CA CYS A 178 7.53 11.31 33.01
C CYS A 178 8.82 11.02 32.20
N GLY A 179 8.79 11.29 30.89
CA GLY A 179 9.89 11.07 29.97
C GLY A 179 9.37 10.55 28.61
N ASP A 180 9.69 11.31 27.56
CA ASP A 180 9.29 11.11 26.15
C ASP A 180 9.93 9.87 25.48
N SER A 181 10.16 8.78 26.22
CA SER A 181 10.98 7.64 25.80
C SER A 181 10.32 6.26 25.94
N GLY A 182 9.02 6.22 26.24
CA GLY A 182 8.25 4.97 26.20
C GLY A 182 7.98 4.50 24.76
N PRO A 183 7.99 3.19 24.46
CA PRO A 183 7.57 2.69 23.16
C PRO A 183 6.11 3.07 22.93
N LYS A 184 5.86 3.76 21.81
CA LYS A 184 4.52 4.09 21.34
C LYS A 184 3.72 2.81 21.11
N ARG A 185 2.64 2.62 21.86
CA ARG A 185 1.78 1.43 21.76
C ARG A 185 0.51 1.74 20.99
N PHE A 186 0.04 0.76 20.23
CA PHE A 186 -1.23 0.82 19.52
C PHE A 186 -2.18 -0.21 20.10
N TYR A 187 -3.46 0.13 20.05
CA TYR A 187 -4.53 -0.82 20.28
C TYR A 187 -5.10 -1.22 18.92
N ILE A 188 -5.02 -2.51 18.63
CA ILE A 188 -5.49 -3.10 17.37
C ILE A 188 -6.81 -3.82 17.63
N GLU A 189 -7.86 -3.39 16.94
CA GLU A 189 -9.20 -3.95 17.06
C GLU A 189 -9.66 -4.48 15.69
N THR A 190 -10.16 -5.72 15.63
CA THR A 190 -10.70 -6.25 14.37
C THR A 190 -12.15 -5.81 14.20
N LEU A 191 -12.43 -5.04 13.14
CA LEU A 191 -13.76 -4.56 12.79
C LEU A 191 -14.53 -5.55 11.90
N LEU A 192 -13.81 -6.28 11.05
CA LEU A 192 -14.36 -7.24 10.12
C LEU A 192 -13.37 -8.38 9.91
N GLU A 193 -13.88 -9.60 9.92
CA GLU A 193 -13.21 -10.75 9.33
C GLU A 193 -14.21 -11.47 8.42
N PHE A 194 -13.89 -11.54 7.14
CA PHE A 194 -14.66 -12.26 6.15
C PHE A 194 -13.79 -13.31 5.49
N ARG A 195 -14.29 -14.54 5.40
CA ARG A 195 -13.71 -15.65 4.64
C ARG A 195 -14.81 -16.30 3.81
N ASN A 196 -14.46 -16.74 2.61
CA ASN A 196 -15.38 -17.45 1.71
C ASN A 196 -14.72 -18.73 1.21
N GLY A 197 -14.82 -19.80 2.01
CA GLY A 197 -14.09 -21.05 1.73
C GLY A 197 -12.57 -20.83 1.73
N ASP A 198 -11.89 -21.48 0.79
CA ASP A 198 -10.43 -21.41 0.64
C ASP A 198 -9.96 -20.34 -0.37
N SER A 199 -10.90 -19.52 -0.85
CA SER A 199 -10.65 -18.48 -1.83
C SER A 199 -9.79 -17.35 -1.29
N GLN A 200 -8.83 -16.91 -2.10
CA GLN A 200 -7.91 -15.82 -1.79
C GLN A 200 -8.48 -14.48 -2.25
N ILE A 201 -8.29 -13.44 -1.44
CA ILE A 201 -8.55 -12.06 -1.82
C ILE A 201 -7.23 -11.44 -2.27
N TRP A 202 -7.20 -10.96 -3.50
CA TRP A 202 -5.97 -10.45 -4.12
C TRP A 202 -5.79 -8.95 -4.00
N ARG A 203 -6.88 -8.18 -3.97
CA ARG A 203 -6.82 -6.71 -3.92
C ARG A 203 -7.87 -6.16 -2.98
N VAL A 204 -7.51 -5.06 -2.33
CA VAL A 204 -8.41 -4.22 -1.54
C VAL A 204 -8.19 -2.77 -1.91
N SER A 205 -9.27 -1.99 -2.04
CA SER A 205 -9.17 -0.57 -2.39
C SER A 205 -10.28 0.24 -1.74
N TRP A 206 -9.91 1.32 -1.08
CA TRP A 206 -10.87 2.27 -0.52
C TRP A 206 -11.33 3.26 -1.58
N ASN A 207 -12.59 3.69 -1.49
CA ASN A 207 -13.00 4.91 -2.17
C ASN A 207 -12.31 6.13 -1.54
N ILE A 208 -12.27 7.26 -2.26
CA ILE A 208 -11.52 8.46 -1.87
C ILE A 208 -11.90 9.02 -0.49
N ILE A 209 -13.15 8.84 -0.05
CA ILE A 209 -13.63 9.30 1.26
C ILE A 209 -13.58 8.23 2.37
N GLY A 210 -13.15 6.99 2.06
CA GLY A 210 -12.97 5.93 3.06
C GLY A 210 -14.26 5.27 3.58
N THR A 211 -15.40 5.52 2.94
CA THR A 211 -16.69 4.97 3.38
C THR A 211 -17.03 3.61 2.78
N ILE A 212 -16.37 3.24 1.68
CA ILE A 212 -16.62 1.99 0.96
C ILE A 212 -15.26 1.35 0.66
N LEU A 213 -15.14 0.07 1.02
CA LEU A 213 -14.03 -0.78 0.59
C LEU A 213 -14.49 -1.65 -0.58
N ALA A 214 -13.66 -1.80 -1.60
CA ALA A 214 -13.79 -2.83 -2.63
C ALA A 214 -12.76 -3.93 -2.39
N SER A 215 -13.14 -5.19 -2.64
CA SER A 215 -12.21 -6.32 -2.64
C SER A 215 -12.45 -7.23 -3.85
N SER A 216 -11.38 -7.82 -4.40
CA SER A 216 -11.48 -8.81 -5.48
C SER A 216 -10.70 -10.08 -5.13
N GLY A 217 -11.25 -11.25 -5.43
CA GLY A 217 -10.64 -12.56 -5.13
C GLY A 217 -10.64 -13.54 -6.30
N ASP A 218 -10.10 -14.73 -6.06
CA ASP A 218 -10.09 -15.86 -7.01
C ASP A 218 -11.44 -16.59 -7.13
N ASP A 219 -12.42 -16.24 -6.29
CA ASP A 219 -13.81 -16.70 -6.40
C ASP A 219 -14.61 -15.97 -7.49
N ASN A 220 -13.90 -15.34 -8.43
CA ASN A 220 -14.44 -14.54 -9.52
C ASN A 220 -15.40 -13.45 -9.04
N SER A 221 -15.23 -12.96 -7.81
CA SER A 221 -16.12 -11.97 -7.24
C SER A 221 -15.44 -10.64 -6.91
N ILE A 222 -16.21 -9.57 -7.08
CA ILE A 222 -15.92 -8.24 -6.57
C ILE A 222 -16.94 -7.94 -5.48
N ARG A 223 -16.46 -7.57 -4.29
CA ARG A 223 -17.32 -7.23 -3.15
C ARG A 223 -17.11 -5.79 -2.73
N LEU A 224 -18.21 -5.15 -2.32
CA LEU A 224 -18.18 -3.83 -1.69
C LEU A 224 -18.60 -3.96 -0.23
N TRP A 225 -17.86 -3.30 0.65
CA TRP A 225 -18.05 -3.32 2.10
C TRP A 225 -18.34 -1.92 2.60
N LYS A 226 -19.27 -1.82 3.55
CA LYS A 226 -19.63 -0.54 4.17
C LYS A 226 -20.02 -0.75 5.64
N ALA A 227 -19.60 0.17 6.50
CA ALA A 227 -20.05 0.24 7.88
C ALA A 227 -21.48 0.78 7.98
N ASN A 228 -22.26 0.23 8.91
CA ASN A 228 -23.48 0.88 9.36
C ASN A 228 -23.18 1.96 10.43
N PHE A 229 -24.22 2.60 10.95
CA PHE A 229 -24.11 3.64 11.99
C PHE A 229 -23.55 3.14 13.34
N MET A 230 -23.41 1.83 13.53
CA MET A 230 -22.79 1.21 14.71
C MET A 230 -21.38 0.67 14.40
N GLU A 231 -20.74 1.14 13.32
CA GLU A 231 -19.41 0.69 12.85
C GLU A 231 -19.32 -0.81 12.49
N ASN A 232 -20.47 -1.49 12.34
CA ASN A 232 -20.50 -2.87 11.89
C ASN A 232 -20.35 -2.91 10.37
N TRP A 233 -19.23 -3.43 9.91
CA TRP A 233 -18.94 -3.61 8.49
C TRP A 233 -19.67 -4.82 7.93
N LYS A 234 -20.28 -4.65 6.76
CA LYS A 234 -20.94 -5.73 6.02
C LYS A 234 -20.64 -5.64 4.53
N CYS A 235 -20.65 -6.80 3.86
CA CYS A 235 -20.74 -6.86 2.41
C CYS A 235 -22.11 -6.31 1.99
N ILE A 236 -22.11 -5.22 1.22
CA ILE A 236 -23.34 -4.57 0.71
C ILE A 236 -23.61 -4.93 -0.75
N PHE A 237 -22.61 -5.46 -1.45
CA PHE A 237 -22.71 -5.82 -2.86
C PHE A 237 -21.69 -6.90 -3.19
N GLU A 238 -22.10 -7.89 -3.97
CA GLU A 238 -21.24 -8.91 -4.55
C GLU A 238 -21.59 -9.05 -6.03
N MET A 239 -20.59 -8.87 -6.88
CA MET A 239 -20.67 -9.15 -8.31
C MET A 239 -19.83 -10.39 -8.59
N LYS A 240 -20.45 -11.44 -9.12
CA LYS A 240 -19.74 -12.60 -9.66
C LYS A 240 -19.61 -12.45 -11.16
N ILE A 241 -18.40 -12.68 -11.66
CA ILE A 241 -18.11 -12.70 -13.09
C ILE A 241 -18.35 -14.15 -13.53
N ASP A 242 -19.45 -14.39 -14.22
CA ASP A 242 -19.69 -15.67 -14.88
C ASP A 242 -18.72 -15.78 -16.05
N VAL A 243 -17.78 -16.71 -15.96
CA VAL A 243 -16.99 -17.13 -17.11
C VAL A 243 -17.87 -18.09 -17.89
N SER A 244 -18.69 -17.57 -18.81
CA SER A 244 -19.33 -18.43 -19.80
C SER A 244 -18.22 -19.00 -20.68
N ASP A 245 -18.01 -20.31 -20.59
CA ASP A 245 -17.22 -21.10 -21.54
C ASP A 245 -17.90 -21.05 -22.91
N ASP A 246 -17.80 -19.93 -23.63
CA ASP A 246 -18.09 -19.89 -25.05
C ASP A 246 -16.79 -20.26 -25.78
N PRO A 247 -16.67 -21.48 -26.35
CA PRO A 247 -15.49 -21.86 -27.11
C PRO A 247 -15.42 -21.02 -28.39
N ILE A 248 -14.26 -20.42 -28.64
CA ILE A 248 -13.88 -19.78 -29.92
C ILE A 248 -13.70 -20.84 -30.99
#